data_AF-A0A0W1RIK9-F1
#
_entry.id   AF-A0A0W1RIK9-F1
#
_cell.length_a   1.000
_cell.length_b   1.000
_cell.length_c   1.000
_cell.angle_alpha   90.00
_cell.angle_beta   90.00
_cell.angle_gamma   90.00
#
_symmetry.space_group_name_H-M   'P 1'
#
loop_
_entity.id
_entity.type
_entity.pdbx_description
1 polymer ?
#
loop_
_entity_poly.entity_id
_entity_poly.type
_entity_poly.pdbx_seq_one_letter_code
_entity_poly.pdbx_strand_id
1 'polypeptide(L)'
;MTEQEASANGITARYYVTDTERVLEFDREGRTAAVAQNLSGYAMLKVRPTVDGDELERYYGFDMALDHAAELLGVSPTDLPVPEDAADMGM
;
A
#
# COMPACT_ATOMS: atom_id res chain seq x y z
N MET A 1 -6.53 -6.20 16.25
CA MET A 1 -5.35 -6.20 15.36
C MET A 1 -5.78 -6.94 14.12
N THR A 2 -6.07 -6.20 13.06
CA THR A 2 -6.46 -6.77 11.77
C THR A 2 -5.21 -6.84 10.93
N GLU A 3 -4.87 -8.03 10.49
CA GLU A 3 -3.73 -8.30 9.62
C GLU A 3 -4.22 -9.27 8.55
N GLN A 4 -3.94 -8.95 7.28
CA GLN A 4 -4.35 -9.76 6.14
C GLN A 4 -3.21 -9.78 5.11
N GLU A 5 -2.98 -10.94 4.52
CA GLU A 5 -1.95 -11.13 3.51
C GLU A 5 -2.60 -11.66 2.22
N ALA A 6 -2.11 -11.18 1.08
CA ALA A 6 -2.48 -11.69 -0.24
C ALA A 6 -1.22 -11.83 -1.10
N SER A 7 -1.14 -12.90 -1.89
CA SER A 7 -0.01 -13.13 -2.78
C SER A 7 -0.49 -13.48 -4.19
N ALA A 8 0.05 -12.80 -5.19
CA ALA A 8 -0.22 -13.07 -6.61
C ALA A 8 0.98 -12.57 -7.45
N ASN A 9 1.20 -13.19 -8.61
CA ASN A 9 2.21 -12.72 -9.58
C ASN A 9 3.64 -12.56 -9.02
N GLY A 10 4.00 -13.31 -7.96
CA GLY A 10 5.30 -13.19 -7.28
C GLY A 10 5.42 -11.95 -6.38
N ILE A 11 4.30 -11.31 -6.05
CA ILE A 11 4.19 -10.16 -5.16
C ILE A 11 3.46 -10.62 -3.90
N THR A 12 3.98 -10.25 -2.74
CA THR A 12 3.30 -10.42 -1.45
C THR A 12 2.83 -9.06 -0.97
N ALA A 13 1.55 -8.96 -0.65
CA ALA A 13 0.97 -7.79 -0.04
C ALA A 13 0.53 -8.09 1.37
N ARG A 14 0.90 -7.22 2.32
CA ARG A 14 0.53 -7.33 3.72
C ARG A 14 -0.19 -6.07 4.15
N TYR A 15 -1.43 -6.24 4.58
CA TYR A 15 -2.24 -5.20 5.15
C TYR A 15 -2.29 -5.32 6.67
N TYR A 16 -2.11 -4.21 7.37
CA TYR A 16 -2.31 -4.15 8.81
C TYR A 16 -2.66 -2.73 9.26
N VAL A 17 -3.20 -2.64 10.47
CA VAL A 17 -3.61 -1.39 11.09
C VAL A 17 -2.78 -1.16 12.34
N THR A 18 -2.12 -0.01 12.41
CA THR A 18 -1.42 0.50 13.59
C THR A 18 -2.34 1.43 14.39
N ASP A 19 -1.83 2.01 15.47
CA ASP A 19 -2.60 3.00 16.24
C ASP A 19 -2.89 4.29 15.47
N THR A 20 -2.14 4.56 14.40
CA THR A 20 -2.19 5.83 13.66
C THR A 20 -2.49 5.67 12.17
N GLU A 21 -2.19 4.52 11.57
CA GLU A 21 -2.21 4.32 10.13
C GLU A 21 -2.80 2.94 9.74
N ARG A 22 -3.47 2.91 8.60
CA ARG A 22 -3.66 1.68 7.81
C ARG A 22 -2.48 1.57 6.87
N VAL A 23 -1.84 0.42 6.81
CA VAL A 23 -0.65 0.19 6.00
C VAL A 23 -0.89 -1.00 5.08
N LEU A 24 -0.61 -0.79 3.79
CA LEU A 24 -0.54 -1.84 2.78
C LEU A 24 0.88 -1.87 2.23
N GLU A 25 1.64 -2.89 2.61
CA GLU A 25 3.00 -3.13 2.18
C GLU A 25 3.03 -4.14 1.03
N PHE A 26 3.91 -3.92 0.07
CA PHE A 26 4.18 -4.84 -1.03
C PHE A 26 5.67 -5.21 -1.04
N ASP A 27 5.95 -6.48 -1.26
CA ASP A 27 7.29 -7.00 -1.55
C ASP A 27 7.28 -7.83 -2.84
N ARG A 28 8.31 -7.64 -3.65
CA ARG A 28 8.61 -8.44 -4.84
C ARG A 28 10.12 -8.57 -4.99
N GLU A 29 10.66 -9.74 -4.68
CA GLU A 29 12.07 -10.08 -4.93
C GLU A 29 13.05 -9.01 -4.38
N GLY A 30 12.77 -8.44 -3.20
CA GLY A 30 13.59 -7.41 -2.56
C GLY A 30 13.34 -5.98 -3.05
N ARG A 31 12.36 -5.77 -3.94
CA ARG A 31 11.76 -4.45 -4.18
C ARG A 31 10.52 -4.30 -3.33
N THR A 32 10.38 -3.15 -2.70
CA THR A 32 9.27 -2.87 -1.80
C THR A 32 8.55 -1.60 -2.19
N ALA A 33 7.31 -1.50 -1.77
CA ALA A 33 6.52 -0.27 -1.78
C ALA A 33 5.50 -0.34 -0.63
N ALA A 34 5.10 0.79 -0.08
CA ALA A 34 4.06 0.83 0.92
C ALA A 34 3.08 1.98 0.66
N VAL A 35 1.80 1.72 0.86
CA VAL A 35 0.71 2.71 0.88
C VAL A 35 0.21 2.85 2.31
N ALA A 36 0.32 4.05 2.87
CA ALA A 36 -0.10 4.34 4.23
C ALA A 36 -1.22 5.40 4.26
N GLN A 37 -2.31 5.10 4.95
CA GLN A 37 -3.44 6.01 5.18
C GLN A 37 -3.50 6.38 6.64
N ASN A 38 -3.58 7.68 6.98
CA ASN A 38 -3.84 8.07 8.37
C ASN A 38 -5.25 7.65 8.80
N LEU A 39 -5.40 7.10 10.00
CA LEU A 39 -6.70 6.81 10.62
C LEU A 39 -7.42 8.08 11.11
N SER A 40 -6.67 9.18 11.29
CA SER A 40 -7.18 10.45 11.80
C SER A 40 -6.67 11.61 10.96
N GLY A 41 -7.46 12.68 10.88
CA GLY A 41 -7.15 13.85 10.06
C GLY A 41 -7.53 13.64 8.59
N TYR A 42 -6.79 14.26 7.68
CA TYR A 42 -7.01 14.09 6.23
C TYR A 42 -6.57 12.69 5.81
N ALA A 43 -7.53 11.88 5.38
CA ALA A 43 -7.36 10.46 5.01
C ALA A 43 -6.61 10.25 3.68
N MET A 44 -5.62 11.11 3.39
CA MET A 44 -4.75 10.98 2.21
C MET A 44 -3.87 9.74 2.31
N LEU A 45 -3.64 9.13 1.16
CA LEU A 45 -2.75 7.99 0.99
C LEU A 45 -1.33 8.49 0.71
N LYS A 46 -0.35 7.96 1.44
CA LYS A 46 1.07 8.23 1.25
C LYS A 46 1.73 7.02 0.61
N VAL A 47 2.47 7.22 -0.46
CA VAL A 47 3.32 6.17 -1.05
C VAL A 47 4.75 6.32 -0.51
N ARG A 48 5.34 5.20 -0.08
CA ARG A 48 6.69 5.10 0.51
C ARG A 48 7.47 3.99 -0.21
N PRO A 49 8.81 4.09 -0.29
CA PRO A 49 9.65 3.04 -0.91
C PRO A 49 9.78 1.79 -0.03
N THR A 50 9.63 1.95 1.28
CA THR A 50 9.56 0.87 2.27
C THR A 50 8.51 1.26 3.32
N VAL A 51 8.10 0.33 4.16
CA VAL A 51 7.16 0.60 5.25
C VAL A 51 7.58 1.77 6.16
N ASP A 52 8.87 1.79 6.53
CA ASP A 52 9.49 2.81 7.39
C ASP A 52 10.10 3.98 6.59
N GLY A 53 9.91 3.99 5.28
CA GLY A 53 10.47 5.00 4.38
C GLY A 53 9.73 6.33 4.48
N ASP A 54 10.42 7.40 4.08
CA ASP A 54 9.80 8.72 3.95
C ASP A 54 8.70 8.71 2.88
N GLU A 55 7.71 9.60 3.04
CA GLU A 55 6.68 9.79 2.02
C GLU A 55 7.30 10.36 0.73
N LEU A 56 7.02 9.71 -0.39
CA LEU A 56 7.42 10.19 -1.71
C LEU A 56 6.34 11.11 -2.28
N GLU A 57 5.09 10.66 -2.22
CA GLU A 57 3.95 11.39 -2.76
C GLU A 57 2.65 11.06 -2.01
N ARG A 58 1.65 11.95 -2.17
CA ARG A 58 0.32 11.83 -1.57
C ARG A 58 -0.78 11.82 -2.62
N TYR A 59 -1.76 10.94 -2.41
CA TYR A 59 -2.91 10.80 -3.30
C TYR A 59 -4.23 10.83 -2.53
N TYR A 60 -5.27 11.34 -3.20
CA TYR A 60 -6.65 11.23 -2.74
C TYR A 60 -7.30 9.92 -3.19
N GLY A 61 -6.89 9.36 -4.33
CA GLY A 61 -7.45 8.13 -4.89
C GLY A 61 -6.52 6.94 -4.67
N PHE A 62 -7.10 5.81 -4.30
CA PHE A 62 -6.35 4.57 -4.07
C PHE A 62 -5.72 4.01 -5.34
N ASP A 63 -6.45 4.06 -6.46
CA ASP A 63 -5.93 3.63 -7.75
C ASP A 63 -4.64 4.38 -8.13
N MET A 64 -4.58 5.70 -7.89
CA MET A 64 -3.36 6.48 -8.16
C MET A 64 -2.20 6.12 -7.21
N ALA A 65 -2.51 5.80 -5.96
CA ALA A 65 -1.49 5.33 -5.01
C ALA A 65 -0.96 3.94 -5.40
N LEU A 66 -1.83 3.04 -5.87
CA LEU A 66 -1.46 1.73 -6.37
C LEU A 66 -0.65 1.81 -7.66
N ASP A 67 -0.99 2.74 -8.56
CA ASP A 67 -0.21 3.00 -9.78
C ASP A 67 1.26 3.34 -9.42
N HIS A 68 1.48 4.29 -8.52
CA HIS A 68 2.83 4.65 -8.09
C HIS A 68 3.51 3.50 -7.32
N ALA A 69 2.80 2.79 -6.44
CA ALA A 69 3.39 1.62 -5.76
C ALA A 69 3.85 0.55 -6.77
N ALA A 70 3.07 0.31 -7.83
CA ALA A 70 3.42 -0.62 -8.90
C ALA A 70 4.63 -0.16 -9.71
N GLU A 71 4.77 1.16 -9.95
CA GLU A 71 5.96 1.74 -10.60
C GLU A 71 7.24 1.44 -9.79
N LEU A 72 7.19 1.58 -8.46
CA LEU A 72 8.33 1.28 -7.58
C LEU A 72 8.75 -0.20 -7.65
N LEU A 73 7.78 -1.11 -7.80
CA LEU A 73 8.02 -2.55 -7.95
C LEU A 73 8.39 -2.95 -9.39
N GLY A 74 8.13 -2.08 -10.37
CA GLY A 74 8.27 -2.36 -11.80
C GLY A 74 7.31 -3.43 -12.29
N VAL A 75 6.03 -3.33 -11.91
CA VAL A 75 4.92 -4.22 -12.34
C VAL A 75 3.74 -3.41 -12.89
N SER A 76 2.73 -4.11 -13.42
CA SER A 76 1.43 -3.48 -13.69
C SER A 76 0.68 -3.25 -12.36
N PRO A 77 -0.06 -2.15 -12.20
CA PRO A 77 -0.93 -1.92 -11.03
C PRO A 77 -1.96 -3.04 -10.84
N THR A 78 -2.43 -3.63 -11.94
CA THR A 78 -3.37 -4.77 -11.93
C THR A 78 -2.77 -6.06 -11.40
N ASP A 79 -1.44 -6.14 -11.29
CA ASP A 79 -0.75 -7.33 -10.78
C ASP A 79 -0.65 -7.30 -9.25
N LEU A 80 -0.87 -6.14 -8.62
CA LEU A 80 -0.81 -5.98 -7.16
C LEU A 80 -1.95 -6.77 -6.48
N PRO A 81 -1.63 -7.73 -5.60
CA PRO A 81 -2.65 -8.42 -4.83
C PRO A 81 -3.14 -7.50 -3.71
N VAL A 82 -4.30 -6.86 -3.86
CA VAL A 82 -4.88 -6.02 -2.78
C VAL A 82 -5.74 -6.90 -1.85
N PRO A 83 -5.41 -7.00 -0.55
CA PRO A 83 -6.25 -7.70 0.42
C PRO A 83 -7.64 -7.04 0.54
N GLU A 84 -8.70 -7.82 0.80
CA GLU A 84 -10.07 -7.33 0.93
C GLU A 84 -10.19 -6.20 1.96
N ASP A 85 -9.51 -6.33 3.09
CA ASP A 85 -9.53 -5.33 4.18
C ASP A 85 -8.80 -4.03 3.82
N ALA A 86 -8.06 -3.98 2.71
CA ALA A 86 -7.39 -2.80 2.19
C ALA A 86 -8.13 -2.16 1.01
N ALA A 87 -9.16 -2.82 0.46
CA ALA A 87 -9.80 -2.43 -0.79
C ALA A 87 -10.55 -1.08 -0.73
N ASP A 88 -10.91 -0.62 0.47
CA ASP A 88 -11.59 0.66 0.71
C ASP A 88 -10.65 1.79 1.19
N MET A 89 -9.33 1.56 1.18
CA MET A 89 -8.38 2.62 1.48
C MET A 89 -8.60 3.81 0.52
N GLY A 90 -8.45 5.04 1.01
CA GLY A 90 -8.70 6.26 0.23
C GLY A 90 -10.16 6.68 0.06
N MET A 91 -11.13 5.95 0.62
CA MET A 91 -12.54 6.36 0.69
C MET A 91 -12.93 7.05 2.00
#